data_AF-A0A936TNY7-F1
#
_entry.id   AF-A0A936TNY7-F1
#
_cell.length_a   1.000
_cell.length_b   1.000
_cell.length_c   1.000
_cell.angle_alpha   90.00
_cell.angle_beta   90.00
_cell.angle_gamma   90.00
#
_symmetry.space_group_name_H-M   'P 1'
#
loop_
_entity.id
_entity.type
_entity.pdbx_description
1 polymer ?
#
loop_
_entity_poly.entity_id
_entity_poly.type
_entity_poly.pdbx_seq_one_letter_code
_entity_poly.pdbx_strand_id
1 'polypeptide(L)'
;MKRGLSVVLLPFLFFALVDMASAQSAGRILKQSAKALGGEKSLKRVNSWQIRGRITNTGSGESGAYRASAMKPNLYASEFDIRGLEVGFGFNGKSGWLRDSRDGLRTMTGDLSRHFQAEASWRNHRWTNAGKEKLKVNIAEKANINGKAANAVLLTTARNVQIRIFFDAATNLPLREEIPSGPALKIYDYSDYRPVNGILEPHMIMLTSGDQQFEIKIEEITHNPKLDPDIFEFPRLSNDPLPDIAELLAQVKANEDRIDQILEQYTYTESITKRKIDSKGQITEKESESYELTFYKGNRIRRLVSKNGIQLSPGDEAGETRKIEKRIREIEKKEAEKERKARQERDVAQQTTGNPDPERGQRISIADVLRASSLVNPRRERFRGRDVIVFDFEPLPGYKPQKDYEKFFGKTAGAIWVDASDKQVARVEARLIDSYKVAGGLLASLREGATFVLEQERVNNEIWLPTRADINLSVKVLLIKGISVNQSITYGDYKRFNVDAEKEKLKNPISGADGGNP
;
A
#
# COMPACT_ATOMS: atom_id res chain seq x y z
N MET A 1 61.73 -2.26 23.02
CA MET A 1 61.54 -1.34 24.16
C MET A 1 60.15 -0.74 24.11
N LYS A 2 59.48 -0.76 25.25
CA LYS A 2 58.08 -0.39 25.49
C LYS A 2 57.82 1.08 25.14
N ARG A 3 56.71 1.37 24.45
CA ARG A 3 55.86 2.55 24.71
C ARG A 3 54.40 2.16 24.41
N GLY A 4 53.65 1.93 25.51
CA GLY A 4 52.21 1.72 25.46
C GLY A 4 51.50 3.05 25.22
N LEU A 5 50.48 3.00 24.36
CA LEU A 5 49.53 4.08 24.16
C LEU A 5 48.19 3.62 24.75
N SER A 6 47.84 4.17 25.91
CA SER A 6 46.54 4.01 26.53
C SER A 6 45.47 4.62 25.62
N VAL A 7 44.61 3.80 25.04
CA VAL A 7 43.38 4.26 24.37
C VAL A 7 42.33 4.45 25.46
N VAL A 8 42.01 5.71 25.74
CA VAL A 8 40.90 6.13 26.59
C VAL A 8 39.59 5.70 25.93
N LEU A 9 38.82 4.88 26.64
CA LEU A 9 37.43 4.57 26.35
C LEU A 9 36.52 5.78 26.66
N LEU A 10 35.50 6.00 25.81
CA LEU A 10 34.35 6.93 25.92
C LEU A 10 34.60 8.43 25.57
N PRO A 11 33.70 9.05 24.76
CA PRO A 11 32.27 9.16 25.12
C PRO A 11 31.29 8.78 24.01
N PHE A 12 30.45 7.76 24.28
CA PHE A 12 29.19 7.51 23.55
C PHE A 12 27.95 8.02 24.33
N LEU A 13 28.15 8.93 25.30
CA LEU A 13 27.08 9.33 26.24
C LEU A 13 26.46 10.72 25.99
N PHE A 14 26.79 11.42 24.90
CA PHE A 14 26.29 12.79 24.67
C PHE A 14 25.10 12.91 23.70
N PHE A 15 24.71 11.84 23.00
CA PHE A 15 23.57 11.90 22.07
C PHE A 15 22.20 11.61 22.70
N ALA A 16 22.14 11.12 23.96
CA ALA A 16 20.87 10.80 24.62
C ALA A 16 20.24 11.96 25.41
N LEU A 17 21.03 12.98 25.79
CA LEU A 17 20.56 14.08 26.66
C LEU A 17 19.73 15.13 25.90
N VAL A 18 20.05 15.40 24.63
CA VAL A 18 19.32 16.39 23.81
C VAL A 18 17.91 15.89 23.47
N ASP A 19 17.77 14.60 23.16
CA ASP A 19 16.49 13.97 22.81
C ASP A 19 15.52 13.96 24.01
N MET A 20 16.03 13.69 25.22
CA MET A 20 15.24 13.77 26.46
C MET A 20 14.78 15.20 26.78
N ALA A 21 15.65 16.20 26.63
CA ALA A 21 15.29 17.60 26.92
C ALA A 21 14.23 18.14 25.93
N SER A 22 14.37 17.80 24.64
CA SER A 22 13.39 18.13 23.59
C SER A 22 12.03 17.48 23.89
N ALA A 23 12.01 16.18 24.17
CA ALA A 23 10.78 15.46 24.51
C ALA A 23 10.11 15.99 25.80
N GLN A 24 10.91 16.39 26.79
CA GLN A 24 10.42 17.01 28.03
C GLN A 24 9.75 18.37 27.77
N SER A 25 10.29 19.15 26.84
CA SER A 25 9.71 20.44 26.43
C SER A 25 8.40 20.26 25.64
N ALA A 26 8.34 19.30 24.72
CA ALA A 26 7.13 19.00 23.96
C ALA A 26 6.01 18.42 24.84
N GLY A 27 6.35 17.53 25.77
CA GLY A 27 5.41 17.01 26.76
C GLY A 27 4.81 18.10 27.66
N ARG A 28 5.57 19.17 27.96
CA ARG A 28 5.07 20.33 28.71
C ARG A 28 4.01 21.10 27.92
N ILE A 29 4.24 21.37 26.63
CA ILE A 29 3.27 22.05 25.75
C ILE A 29 1.96 21.25 25.70
N LEU A 30 2.05 19.94 25.49
CA LEU A 30 0.87 19.06 25.45
C LEU A 30 0.09 19.03 26.78
N LYS A 31 0.78 19.07 27.92
CA LYS A 31 0.13 19.17 29.25
C LYS A 31 -0.55 20.52 29.47
N GLN A 32 0.09 21.62 29.05
CA GLN A 32 -0.49 22.96 29.13
C GLN A 32 -1.72 23.08 28.24
N SER A 33 -1.66 22.56 27.01
CA SER A 33 -2.80 22.53 26.11
C SER A 33 -3.93 21.66 26.65
N ALA A 34 -3.63 20.48 27.20
CA ALA A 34 -4.64 19.64 27.84
C ALA A 34 -5.33 20.36 29.01
N LYS A 35 -4.60 21.15 29.80
CA LYS A 35 -5.17 21.99 30.86
C LYS A 35 -6.07 23.09 30.28
N ALA A 36 -5.61 23.80 29.25
CA ALA A 36 -6.38 24.87 28.59
C ALA A 36 -7.69 24.35 27.99
N LEU A 37 -7.68 23.14 27.41
CA LEU A 37 -8.86 22.52 26.80
C LEU A 37 -9.90 21.98 27.80
N GLY A 38 -9.65 21.95 29.11
CA GLY A 38 -10.57 21.39 30.11
C GLY A 38 -10.05 20.18 30.90
N GLY A 39 -8.76 19.86 30.76
CA GLY A 39 -8.03 18.85 31.52
C GLY A 39 -7.99 17.47 30.87
N GLU A 40 -6.88 16.74 31.06
CA GLU A 40 -6.63 15.42 30.46
C GLU A 40 -7.70 14.38 30.84
N LYS A 41 -8.23 14.44 32.06
CA LYS A 41 -9.34 13.55 32.49
C LYS A 41 -10.60 13.79 31.66
N SER A 42 -10.96 15.04 31.38
CA SER A 42 -12.12 15.38 30.53
C SER A 42 -11.92 14.89 29.11
N LEU A 43 -10.77 15.17 28.51
CA LEU A 43 -10.43 14.71 27.16
C LEU A 43 -10.50 13.18 27.04
N LYS A 44 -9.98 12.44 28.03
CA LYS A 44 -10.00 10.97 28.00
C LYS A 44 -11.40 10.36 28.17
N ARG A 45 -12.36 11.08 28.76
CA ARG A 45 -13.74 10.62 28.97
C ARG A 45 -14.61 10.68 27.72
N VAL A 46 -14.19 11.38 26.67
CA VAL A 46 -14.88 11.37 25.38
C VAL A 46 -14.53 10.06 24.67
N ASN A 47 -15.48 9.14 24.56
CA ASN A 47 -15.34 7.84 23.89
C ASN A 47 -15.93 7.85 22.48
N SER A 48 -16.90 8.71 22.24
CA SER A 48 -17.42 9.03 20.91
C SER A 48 -17.75 10.51 20.82
N TRP A 49 -17.83 11.04 19.61
CA TRP A 49 -18.35 12.39 19.36
C TRP A 49 -19.03 12.48 18.00
N GLN A 50 -19.95 13.43 17.86
CA GLN A 50 -20.61 13.79 16.61
C GLN A 50 -20.59 15.30 16.44
N ILE A 51 -20.34 15.75 15.21
CA ILE A 51 -20.31 17.16 14.81
C ILE A 51 -21.32 17.35 13.68
N ARG A 52 -22.11 18.42 13.76
CA ARG A 52 -22.94 18.94 12.67
C ARG A 52 -22.61 20.40 12.41
N GLY A 53 -22.64 20.81 11.15
CA GLY A 53 -22.46 22.20 10.78
C GLY A 53 -22.62 22.47 9.30
N ARG A 54 -22.07 23.59 8.85
CA ARG A 54 -22.02 23.97 7.44
C ARG A 54 -20.60 24.10 6.96
N ILE A 55 -20.33 23.54 5.78
CA ILE A 55 -19.08 23.72 5.05
C ILE A 55 -19.32 24.70 3.90
N THR A 56 -18.36 25.57 3.62
CA THR A 56 -18.40 26.57 2.54
C THR A 56 -17.09 26.50 1.78
N ASN A 57 -17.13 26.32 0.46
CA ASN A 57 -15.95 26.49 -0.39
C ASN A 57 -15.62 27.99 -0.48
N THR A 58 -14.43 28.40 -0.05
CA THR A 58 -14.09 29.83 0.03
C THR A 58 -13.89 30.47 -1.34
N GLY A 59 -13.56 29.67 -2.37
CA GLY A 59 -13.40 30.13 -3.74
C GLY A 59 -14.73 30.39 -4.45
N SER A 60 -15.71 29.48 -4.32
CA SER A 60 -17.03 29.62 -4.97
C SER A 60 -18.08 30.31 -4.08
N GLY A 61 -17.87 30.36 -2.76
CA GLY A 61 -18.85 30.83 -1.79
C GLY A 61 -20.03 29.87 -1.58
N GLU A 62 -20.01 28.70 -2.21
CA GLU A 62 -21.08 27.72 -2.11
C GLU A 62 -20.97 26.95 -0.80
N SER A 63 -22.11 26.72 -0.15
CA SER A 63 -22.18 26.03 1.14
C SER A 63 -23.10 24.83 1.09
N GLY A 64 -22.90 23.92 2.05
CA GLY A 64 -23.85 22.87 2.35
C GLY A 64 -23.58 22.17 3.67
N ALA A 65 -24.21 21.01 3.88
CA ALA A 65 -24.19 20.32 5.16
C ALA A 65 -22.84 19.64 5.40
N TYR A 66 -22.35 19.70 6.64
CA TYR A 66 -21.16 19.00 7.10
C TYR A 66 -21.48 18.10 8.29
N ARG A 67 -20.97 16.88 8.26
CA ARG A 67 -21.03 15.95 9.39
C ARG A 67 -19.70 15.27 9.61
N ALA A 68 -19.39 15.00 10.87
CA ALA A 68 -18.28 14.13 11.24
C ALA A 68 -18.62 13.37 12.52
N SER A 69 -18.06 12.18 12.68
CA SER A 69 -18.24 11.34 13.86
C SER A 69 -16.98 10.54 14.12
N ALA A 70 -16.67 10.27 15.39
CA ALA A 70 -15.64 9.33 15.77
C ALA A 70 -16.06 8.49 16.97
N MET A 71 -15.53 7.29 17.05
CA MET A 71 -15.75 6.36 18.16
C MET A 71 -14.49 5.54 18.44
N LYS A 72 -14.06 5.53 19.72
CA LYS A 72 -12.86 4.83 20.14
C LYS A 72 -12.97 3.33 19.85
N PRO A 73 -11.85 2.66 19.52
CA PRO A 73 -10.49 3.23 19.56
C PRO A 73 -10.11 4.06 18.32
N ASN A 74 -10.71 3.83 17.16
CA ASN A 74 -10.19 4.39 15.92
C ASN A 74 -11.23 4.55 14.82
N LEU A 75 -12.53 4.46 15.11
CA LEU A 75 -13.55 4.69 14.10
C LEU A 75 -13.68 6.17 13.84
N TYR A 76 -13.71 6.57 12.56
CA TYR A 76 -13.83 7.97 12.16
C TYR A 76 -14.52 8.05 10.82
N ALA A 77 -15.48 8.96 10.67
CA ALA A 77 -16.12 9.26 9.40
C ALA A 77 -16.40 10.76 9.31
N SER A 78 -16.33 11.31 8.09
CA SER A 78 -16.77 12.66 7.79
C SER A 78 -17.36 12.72 6.39
N GLU A 79 -18.40 13.53 6.24
CA GLU A 79 -19.08 13.74 4.98
C GLU A 79 -19.51 15.19 4.84
N PHE A 80 -19.63 15.63 3.59
CA PHE A 80 -20.29 16.86 3.24
C PHE A 80 -20.92 16.79 1.85
N ASP A 81 -21.89 17.67 1.63
CA ASP A 81 -22.53 17.90 0.33
C ASP A 81 -22.53 19.40 0.07
N ILE A 82 -21.90 19.83 -1.02
CA ILE A 82 -21.98 21.21 -1.52
C ILE A 82 -22.60 21.15 -2.92
N ARG A 83 -23.88 21.52 -3.03
CA ARG A 83 -24.62 21.57 -4.32
C ARG A 83 -24.55 20.25 -5.13
N GLY A 84 -24.69 19.11 -4.46
CA GLY A 84 -24.63 17.77 -5.08
C GLY A 84 -23.21 17.24 -5.29
N LEU A 85 -22.17 18.01 -4.92
CA LEU A 85 -20.83 17.48 -4.73
C LEU A 85 -20.76 16.80 -3.37
N GLU A 86 -21.22 15.55 -3.34
CA GLU A 86 -21.11 14.69 -2.17
C GLU A 86 -19.67 14.18 -2.03
N VAL A 87 -19.10 14.33 -0.85
CA VAL A 87 -17.81 13.76 -0.45
C VAL A 87 -17.98 13.10 0.91
N GLY A 88 -17.51 11.86 1.04
CA GLY A 88 -17.49 11.13 2.30
C GLY A 88 -16.21 10.32 2.43
N PHE A 89 -15.72 10.17 3.64
CA PHE A 89 -14.61 9.28 3.94
C PHE A 89 -14.74 8.72 5.36
N GLY A 90 -14.29 7.49 5.55
CA GLY A 90 -14.40 6.82 6.84
C GLY A 90 -13.42 5.68 7.03
N PHE A 91 -13.18 5.33 8.30
CA PHE A 91 -12.31 4.25 8.73
C PHE A 91 -13.11 3.37 9.70
N ASN A 92 -13.34 2.12 9.30
CA ASN A 92 -14.15 1.17 10.08
C ASN A 92 -13.34 0.39 11.13
N GLY A 93 -12.12 0.85 11.45
CA GLY A 93 -11.21 0.17 12.37
C GLY A 93 -10.25 -0.79 11.69
N LYS A 94 -10.56 -1.24 10.47
CA LYS A 94 -9.70 -2.08 9.63
C LYS A 94 -9.23 -1.35 8.37
N SER A 95 -10.17 -0.76 7.64
CA SER A 95 -9.94 -0.20 6.31
C SER A 95 -10.55 1.19 6.16
N GLY A 96 -9.88 2.03 5.38
CA GLY A 96 -10.35 3.35 5.01
C GLY A 96 -11.10 3.33 3.68
N TRP A 97 -12.13 4.13 3.57
CA TRP A 97 -12.90 4.35 2.36
C TRP A 97 -13.06 5.83 2.07
N LEU A 98 -13.19 6.15 0.79
CA LEU A 98 -13.58 7.47 0.32
C LEU A 98 -14.65 7.32 -0.75
N ARG A 99 -15.56 8.28 -0.80
CA ARG A 99 -16.65 8.35 -1.78
C ARG A 99 -16.77 9.79 -2.21
N ASP A 100 -16.88 10.00 -3.51
CA ASP A 100 -17.26 11.29 -4.05
C ASP A 100 -18.13 11.11 -5.30
N SER A 101 -18.85 12.16 -5.70
CA SER A 101 -19.76 12.12 -6.85
C SER A 101 -19.06 11.92 -8.20
N ARG A 102 -17.73 12.13 -8.29
CA ARG A 102 -16.97 12.01 -9.54
C ARG A 102 -16.53 10.57 -9.80
N ASP A 103 -15.94 9.94 -8.79
CA ASP A 103 -15.23 8.67 -8.91
C ASP A 103 -15.91 7.53 -8.10
N GLY A 104 -16.95 7.83 -7.33
CA GLY A 104 -17.72 6.84 -6.56
C GLY A 104 -16.99 6.31 -5.32
N LEU A 105 -17.44 5.19 -4.76
CA LEU A 105 -16.79 4.54 -3.62
C LEU A 105 -15.46 3.91 -4.01
N ARG A 106 -14.41 4.19 -3.24
CA ARG A 106 -13.06 3.65 -3.43
C ARG A 106 -12.43 3.28 -2.09
N THR A 107 -11.68 2.20 -2.08
CA THR A 107 -10.84 1.83 -0.93
C THR A 107 -9.60 2.69 -0.85
N MET A 108 -9.30 3.20 0.35
CA MET A 108 -8.00 3.81 0.64
C MET A 108 -6.94 2.74 0.83
N THR A 109 -5.89 2.79 0.03
CA THR A 109 -4.71 1.94 0.16
C THR A 109 -3.42 2.76 0.22
N GLY A 110 -2.26 2.08 0.28
CA GLY A 110 -0.94 2.71 0.33
C GLY A 110 -0.80 3.78 1.43
N ASP A 111 -0.16 4.89 1.06
CA ASP A 111 0.07 6.03 1.96
C ASP A 111 -1.22 6.68 2.41
N LEU A 112 -2.23 6.78 1.53
CA LEU A 112 -3.53 7.35 1.87
C LEU A 112 -4.16 6.57 3.03
N SER A 113 -4.17 5.24 2.96
CA SER A 113 -4.67 4.37 4.04
C SER A 113 -3.89 4.53 5.35
N ARG A 114 -2.55 4.53 5.27
CA ARG A 114 -1.69 4.68 6.47
C ARG A 114 -1.89 6.04 7.13
N HIS A 115 -1.94 7.11 6.34
CA HIS A 115 -2.16 8.47 6.80
C HIS A 115 -3.55 8.61 7.43
N PHE A 116 -4.57 8.09 6.77
CA PHE A 116 -5.93 8.18 7.27
C PHE A 116 -6.18 7.34 8.52
N GLN A 117 -5.53 6.17 8.66
CA GLN A 117 -5.55 5.42 9.92
C GLN A 117 -4.93 6.22 11.09
N ALA A 118 -3.85 6.96 10.84
CA ALA A 118 -3.25 7.83 11.85
C ALA A 118 -4.18 9.01 12.20
N GLU A 119 -4.83 9.60 11.20
CA GLU A 119 -5.86 10.62 11.42
C GLU A 119 -7.04 10.08 12.24
N ALA A 120 -7.55 8.89 11.92
CA ALA A 120 -8.65 8.28 12.65
C ALA A 120 -8.30 8.04 14.13
N SER A 121 -7.07 7.58 14.43
CA SER A 121 -6.56 7.50 15.81
C SER A 121 -6.49 8.89 16.47
N TRP A 122 -5.93 9.87 15.75
CA TRP A 122 -5.80 11.26 16.20
C TRP A 122 -7.15 11.90 16.55
N ARG A 123 -8.18 11.69 15.72
CA ARG A 123 -9.55 12.16 15.92
C ARG A 123 -10.23 11.54 17.14
N ASN A 124 -9.81 10.35 17.56
CA ASN A 124 -10.32 9.64 18.72
C ASN A 124 -9.56 9.94 20.03
N HIS A 125 -8.26 10.16 19.93
CA HIS A 125 -7.38 10.19 21.10
C HIS A 125 -6.65 11.51 21.32
N ARG A 126 -6.55 12.37 20.30
CA ARG A 126 -5.59 13.47 20.27
C ARG A 126 -4.20 12.95 20.69
N TRP A 127 -3.48 13.67 21.55
CA TRP A 127 -2.21 13.22 22.14
C TRP A 127 -2.40 12.42 23.44
N THR A 128 -3.62 12.23 23.93
CA THR A 128 -3.86 11.66 25.28
C THR A 128 -3.49 10.18 25.40
N ASN A 129 -3.30 9.50 24.26
CA ASN A 129 -2.90 8.10 24.17
C ASN A 129 -1.46 7.90 23.67
N ALA A 130 -0.66 8.98 23.56
CA ALA A 130 0.67 8.96 22.96
C ALA A 130 1.59 7.87 23.53
N GLY A 131 1.56 7.66 24.85
CA GLY A 131 2.35 6.59 25.50
C GLY A 131 1.91 5.18 25.12
N LYS A 132 0.60 4.91 25.03
CA LYS A 132 0.09 3.57 24.66
C LYS A 132 0.32 3.28 23.18
N GLU A 133 0.20 4.30 22.34
CA GLU A 133 0.45 4.21 20.89
C GLU A 133 1.94 4.33 20.53
N LYS A 134 2.82 4.49 21.52
CA LYS A 134 4.27 4.65 21.34
C LYS A 134 4.60 5.78 20.34
N LEU A 135 3.84 6.87 20.37
CA LEU A 135 4.10 8.04 19.54
C LEU A 135 5.41 8.69 19.98
N LYS A 136 6.28 9.01 19.03
CA LYS A 136 7.40 9.91 19.29
C LYS A 136 6.87 11.34 19.30
N VAL A 137 7.24 12.10 20.33
CA VAL A 137 6.77 13.47 20.55
C VAL A 137 7.97 14.39 20.60
N ASN A 138 8.11 15.23 19.59
CA ASN A 138 9.25 16.15 19.45
C ASN A 138 8.77 17.59 19.38
N ILE A 139 9.61 18.52 19.83
CA ILE A 139 9.39 19.93 19.54
C ILE A 139 9.59 20.17 18.04
N ALA A 140 8.78 21.04 17.44
CA ALA A 140 8.94 21.47 16.06
C ALA A 140 9.17 22.98 15.99
N GLU A 141 9.49 23.49 14.81
CA GLU A 141 9.76 24.90 14.59
C GLU A 141 8.53 25.76 14.93
N LYS A 142 8.75 26.82 15.70
CA LYS A 142 7.71 27.80 16.02
C LYS A 142 7.25 28.52 14.74
N ALA A 143 6.00 28.95 14.72
CA ALA A 143 5.45 29.65 13.56
C ALA A 143 4.57 30.81 14.01
N ASN A 144 4.26 31.70 13.06
CA ASN A 144 3.17 32.66 13.18
C ASN A 144 1.96 32.11 12.42
N ILE A 145 0.88 31.80 13.12
CA ILE A 145 -0.35 31.25 12.54
C ILE A 145 -1.43 32.32 12.66
N ASN A 146 -1.86 32.88 11.52
CA ASN A 146 -2.93 33.89 11.45
C ASN A 146 -2.69 35.08 12.42
N GLY A 147 -1.45 35.56 12.50
CA GLY A 147 -1.04 36.68 13.36
C GLY A 147 -0.69 36.30 14.80
N LYS A 148 -0.80 35.02 15.19
CA LYS A 148 -0.49 34.53 16.54
C LYS A 148 0.81 33.75 16.57
N ALA A 149 1.68 34.08 17.54
CA ALA A 149 2.85 33.26 17.83
C ALA A 149 2.43 31.87 18.33
N ALA A 150 2.99 30.82 17.74
CA ALA A 150 2.62 29.44 18.02
C ALA A 150 3.84 28.55 18.33
N ASN A 151 3.71 27.73 19.38
CA ASN A 151 4.63 26.65 19.67
C ASN A 151 4.19 25.38 18.92
N ALA A 152 5.12 24.67 18.29
CA ALA A 152 4.78 23.50 17.48
C ALA A 152 5.28 22.19 18.11
N VAL A 153 4.50 21.14 17.94
CA VAL A 153 4.84 19.76 18.33
C VAL A 153 4.67 18.85 17.11
N LEU A 154 5.65 17.98 16.90
CA LEU A 154 5.62 16.93 15.88
C LEU A 154 5.36 15.59 16.56
N LEU A 155 4.27 14.93 16.17
CA LEU A 155 3.95 13.56 16.57
C LEU A 155 4.33 12.60 15.44
N THR A 156 5.12 11.58 15.73
CA THR A 156 5.43 10.51 14.77
C THR A 156 4.87 9.19 15.27
N THR A 157 3.99 8.58 14.48
CA THR A 157 3.42 7.25 14.78
C THR A 157 4.45 6.14 14.60
N ALA A 158 4.16 4.95 15.12
CA ALA A 158 4.99 3.76 14.91
C ALA A 158 5.17 3.40 13.42
N ARG A 159 4.23 3.81 12.55
CA ARG A 159 4.28 3.64 11.10
C ARG A 159 4.86 4.83 10.35
N ASN A 160 5.59 5.70 11.06
CA ASN A 160 6.28 6.88 10.53
C ASN A 160 5.38 7.94 9.87
N VAL A 161 4.09 7.97 10.23
CA VAL A 161 3.20 9.08 9.86
C VAL A 161 3.47 10.25 10.81
N GLN A 162 3.65 11.45 10.26
CA GLN A 162 3.99 12.66 11.01
C GLN A 162 2.79 13.62 11.05
N ILE A 163 2.30 13.95 12.24
CA ILE A 163 1.23 14.93 12.48
C ILE A 163 1.86 16.11 13.19
N ARG A 164 1.73 17.33 12.64
CA ARG A 164 2.25 18.55 13.27
C ARG A 164 1.09 19.37 13.83
N ILE A 165 1.26 19.86 15.06
CA ILE A 165 0.24 20.66 15.75
C ILE A 165 0.88 21.94 16.25
N PHE A 166 0.20 23.06 16.06
CA PHE A 166 0.61 24.38 16.53
C PHE A 166 -0.33 24.83 17.64
N PHE A 167 0.23 25.32 18.73
CA PHE A 167 -0.49 25.79 19.90
C PHE A 167 -0.20 27.27 20.12
N ASP A 168 -1.25 28.06 20.37
CA ASP A 168 -1.14 29.48 20.71
C ASP A 168 -0.22 29.68 21.91
N ALA A 169 0.81 30.51 21.78
CA ALA A 169 1.76 30.77 22.86
C ALA A 169 1.12 31.47 24.08
N ALA A 170 0.01 32.20 23.89
CA ALA A 170 -0.69 32.89 24.97
C ALA A 170 -1.71 31.98 25.67
N THR A 171 -2.54 31.28 24.90
CA THR A 171 -3.68 30.51 25.44
C THR A 171 -3.40 29.02 25.59
N ASN A 172 -2.38 28.49 24.90
CA ASN A 172 -2.09 27.05 24.75
C ASN A 172 -3.18 26.25 24.03
N LEU A 173 -4.17 26.91 23.42
CA LEU A 173 -5.17 26.25 22.58
C LEU A 173 -4.54 25.84 21.25
N PRO A 174 -4.96 24.71 20.65
CA PRO A 174 -4.57 24.38 19.28
C PRO A 174 -4.98 25.51 18.32
N LEU A 175 -4.11 25.83 17.36
CA LEU A 175 -4.37 26.81 16.31
C LEU A 175 -4.38 26.16 14.93
N ARG A 176 -3.48 25.21 14.71
CA ARG A 176 -3.34 24.53 13.42
C ARG A 176 -2.97 23.06 13.62
N GLU A 177 -3.52 22.20 12.78
CA GLU A 177 -3.03 20.85 12.55
C GLU A 177 -2.62 20.67 11.09
N GLU A 178 -1.51 19.98 10.86
CA GLU A 178 -1.05 19.55 9.55
C GLU A 178 -0.99 18.02 9.55
N ILE A 179 -1.84 17.40 8.74
CA ILE A 179 -2.01 15.95 8.66
C ILE A 179 -1.76 15.50 7.23
N PRO A 180 -0.80 14.59 6.98
CA PRO A 180 -0.55 14.07 5.65
C PRO A 180 -1.77 13.30 5.14
N SER A 181 -2.00 13.29 3.83
CA SER A 181 -3.17 12.65 3.20
C SER A 181 -2.79 12.20 1.79
N GLY A 182 -2.28 10.96 1.66
CA GLY A 182 -1.62 10.52 0.44
C GLY A 182 -0.49 11.49 0.03
N PRO A 183 -0.47 12.01 -1.22
CA PRO A 183 0.52 12.99 -1.67
C PRO A 183 0.27 14.42 -1.18
N ALA A 184 -0.91 14.70 -0.61
CA ALA A 184 -1.30 16.03 -0.17
C ALA A 184 -1.13 16.20 1.36
N LEU A 185 -1.28 17.45 1.80
CA LEU A 185 -1.39 17.82 3.22
C LEU A 185 -2.79 18.37 3.48
N LYS A 186 -3.43 17.94 4.56
CA LYS A 186 -4.64 18.56 5.11
C LYS A 186 -4.22 19.50 6.23
N ILE A 187 -4.57 20.77 6.11
CA ILE A 187 -4.30 21.80 7.11
C ILE A 187 -5.64 22.22 7.73
N TYR A 188 -5.75 22.15 9.05
CA TYR A 188 -6.93 22.57 9.79
C TYR A 188 -6.55 23.74 10.70
N ASP A 189 -7.03 24.94 10.40
CA ASP A 189 -6.91 26.09 11.30
C ASP A 189 -8.14 26.22 12.18
N TYR A 190 -7.94 26.33 13.48
CA TYR A 190 -9.01 26.35 14.48
C TYR A 190 -9.21 27.73 15.08
N SER A 191 -10.47 28.12 15.25
CA SER A 191 -10.85 29.30 16.02
C SER A 191 -12.24 29.15 16.65
N ASP A 192 -12.71 30.23 17.31
CA ASP A 192 -14.01 30.28 17.99
C ASP A 192 -14.19 29.12 18.99
N TYR A 193 -13.27 29.01 19.94
CA TYR A 193 -13.32 27.97 20.97
C TYR A 193 -14.46 28.25 21.96
N ARG A 194 -15.35 27.28 22.15
CA ARG A 194 -16.48 27.36 23.08
C ARG A 194 -16.55 26.13 23.98
N PRO A 195 -17.05 26.27 25.22
CA PRO A 195 -17.19 25.14 26.12
C PRO A 195 -18.31 24.20 25.70
N VAL A 196 -17.99 22.90 25.59
CA VAL A 196 -18.93 21.79 25.37
C VAL A 196 -18.59 20.72 26.40
N ASN A 197 -19.51 20.45 27.34
CA ASN A 197 -19.30 19.48 28.44
C ASN A 197 -17.98 19.68 29.22
N GLY A 198 -17.58 20.95 29.43
CA GLY A 198 -16.35 21.30 30.15
C GLY A 198 -15.06 21.16 29.33
N ILE A 199 -15.17 20.93 28.01
CA ILE A 199 -14.04 20.93 27.07
C ILE A 199 -14.18 22.12 26.14
N LEU A 200 -13.10 22.89 25.91
CA LEU A 200 -13.10 23.91 24.86
C LEU A 200 -12.94 23.26 23.49
N GLU A 201 -13.94 23.42 22.63
CA GLU A 201 -13.96 22.88 21.27
C GLU A 201 -14.03 24.01 20.22
N PRO A 202 -13.29 23.91 19.11
CA PRO A 202 -13.34 24.92 18.06
C PRO A 202 -14.69 24.87 17.35
N HIS A 203 -15.31 26.03 17.12
CA HIS A 203 -16.56 26.15 16.36
C HIS A 203 -16.38 26.70 14.94
N MET A 204 -15.16 27.10 14.60
CA MET A 204 -14.79 27.44 13.23
C MET A 204 -13.48 26.75 12.86
N ILE A 205 -13.50 26.09 11.70
CA ILE A 205 -12.35 25.39 11.12
C ILE A 205 -12.15 25.89 9.69
N MET A 206 -10.95 26.34 9.35
CA MET A 206 -10.55 26.54 7.97
C MET A 206 -9.73 25.33 7.52
N LEU A 207 -10.29 24.53 6.62
CA LEU A 207 -9.67 23.34 6.04
C LEU A 207 -9.04 23.69 4.69
N THR A 208 -7.73 23.51 4.56
CA THR A 208 -7.03 23.52 3.27
C THR A 208 -6.66 22.08 2.89
N SER A 209 -7.06 21.65 1.69
CA SER A 209 -6.71 20.34 1.14
C SER A 209 -6.40 20.46 -0.35
N GLY A 210 -5.14 20.23 -0.71
CA GLY A 210 -4.65 20.56 -2.06
C GLY A 210 -4.83 22.06 -2.31
N ASP A 211 -5.42 22.41 -3.46
CA ASP A 211 -5.68 23.79 -3.86
C ASP A 211 -7.03 24.32 -3.36
N GLN A 212 -7.80 23.48 -2.65
CA GLN A 212 -9.13 23.84 -2.15
C GLN A 212 -9.06 24.30 -0.70
N GLN A 213 -9.87 25.29 -0.37
CA GLN A 213 -10.04 25.80 0.97
C GLN A 213 -11.53 25.86 1.33
N PHE A 214 -11.85 25.40 2.53
CA PHE A 214 -13.21 25.29 3.04
C PHE A 214 -13.32 25.89 4.44
N GLU A 215 -14.30 26.76 4.64
CA GLU A 215 -14.72 27.17 5.97
C GLU A 215 -15.78 26.19 6.50
N ILE A 216 -15.53 25.59 7.66
CA ILE A 216 -16.48 24.73 8.36
C ILE A 216 -16.92 25.48 9.63
N LYS A 217 -18.18 25.91 9.63
CA LYS A 217 -18.85 26.47 10.81
C LYS A 217 -19.59 25.35 11.53
N ILE A 218 -19.14 25.04 12.73
CA ILE A 218 -19.76 24.00 13.56
C ILE A 218 -20.96 24.60 14.30
N GLU A 219 -22.10 23.96 14.14
CA GLU A 219 -23.36 24.34 14.76
C GLU A 219 -23.61 23.54 16.02
N GLU A 220 -23.14 22.29 16.07
CA GLU A 220 -23.33 21.40 17.20
C GLU A 220 -22.17 20.40 17.36
N ILE A 221 -21.79 20.17 18.61
CA ILE A 221 -20.86 19.13 19.03
C ILE A 221 -21.51 18.34 20.16
N THR A 222 -21.64 17.03 19.98
CA THR A 222 -22.15 16.11 21.00
C THR A 222 -21.05 15.15 21.41
N HIS A 223 -20.69 15.12 22.70
CA HIS A 223 -19.80 14.09 23.25
C HIS A 223 -20.58 12.90 23.76
N ASN A 224 -20.03 11.70 23.57
CA ASN A 224 -20.59 10.42 23.96
C ASN A 224 -22.02 10.13 23.44
N PRO A 225 -22.40 10.51 22.20
CA PRO A 225 -23.67 10.08 21.65
C PRO A 225 -23.69 8.57 21.41
N LYS A 226 -24.89 7.99 21.39
CA LYS A 226 -25.10 6.65 20.84
C LYS A 226 -25.01 6.74 19.32
N LEU A 227 -23.93 6.21 18.75
CA LEU A 227 -23.70 6.18 17.31
C LEU A 227 -24.08 4.83 16.73
N ASP A 228 -24.63 4.86 15.52
CA ASP A 228 -24.79 3.67 14.70
C ASP A 228 -23.43 3.25 14.14
N PRO A 229 -22.96 2.00 14.36
CA PRO A 229 -21.72 1.51 13.76
C PRO A 229 -21.68 1.62 12.24
N ASP A 230 -22.82 1.56 11.56
CA ASP A 230 -22.91 1.63 10.10
C ASP A 230 -22.42 2.97 9.52
N ILE A 231 -22.33 4.03 10.35
CA ILE A 231 -21.74 5.33 9.96
C ILE A 231 -20.29 5.18 9.49
N PHE A 232 -19.55 4.22 10.04
CA PHE A 232 -18.13 4.04 9.78
C PHE A 232 -17.85 3.01 8.70
N GLU A 233 -18.84 2.18 8.35
CA GLU A 233 -18.69 1.11 7.37
C GLU A 233 -18.67 1.63 5.94
N PHE A 234 -18.22 0.79 5.02
CA PHE A 234 -18.30 1.11 3.59
C PHE A 234 -19.77 1.35 3.21
N PRO A 235 -20.09 2.48 2.54
CA PRO A 235 -21.46 2.76 2.13
C PRO A 235 -21.94 1.72 1.12
N ARG A 236 -23.18 1.25 1.28
CA ARG A 236 -23.79 0.28 0.36
C ARG A 236 -24.29 1.01 -0.89
N LEU A 237 -23.73 0.67 -2.05
CA LEU A 237 -24.09 1.28 -3.34
C LEU A 237 -25.31 0.64 -4.01
N SER A 238 -25.64 -0.61 -3.65
CA SER A 238 -26.79 -1.34 -4.17
C SER A 238 -27.39 -2.22 -3.06
N ASN A 239 -28.68 -2.53 -3.19
CA ASN A 239 -29.38 -3.52 -2.38
C ASN A 239 -29.22 -4.95 -2.91
N ASP A 240 -28.63 -5.12 -4.10
CA ASP A 240 -28.34 -6.44 -4.64
C ASP A 240 -27.34 -7.18 -3.74
N PRO A 241 -27.57 -8.46 -3.44
CA PRO A 241 -26.64 -9.23 -2.64
C PRO A 241 -25.26 -9.28 -3.31
N LEU A 242 -24.22 -9.27 -2.48
CA LEU A 242 -22.87 -9.58 -2.94
C LEU A 242 -22.79 -11.07 -3.31
N PRO A 243 -21.96 -11.46 -4.28
CA PRO A 243 -21.76 -12.87 -4.59
C PRO A 243 -21.11 -13.59 -3.39
N ASP A 244 -21.32 -14.91 -3.31
CA ASP A 244 -20.56 -15.74 -2.38
C ASP A 244 -19.06 -15.64 -2.73
N ILE A 245 -18.25 -15.23 -1.75
CA ILE A 245 -16.82 -14.93 -1.98
C ILE A 245 -16.02 -16.22 -2.23
N ALA A 246 -16.41 -17.34 -1.64
CA ALA A 246 -15.73 -18.61 -1.87
C ALA A 246 -15.99 -19.12 -3.29
N GLU A 247 -17.23 -19.03 -3.76
CA GLU A 247 -17.60 -19.35 -5.14
C GLU A 247 -16.91 -18.41 -6.14
N LEU A 248 -16.90 -17.10 -5.86
CA LEU A 248 -16.18 -16.12 -6.67
C LEU A 248 -14.71 -16.48 -6.83
N LEU A 249 -14.03 -16.86 -5.74
CA LEU A 249 -12.63 -17.26 -5.78
C LEU A 249 -12.39 -18.57 -6.55
N ALA A 250 -13.33 -19.52 -6.49
CA ALA A 250 -13.28 -20.72 -7.30
C ALA A 250 -13.39 -20.39 -8.80
N GLN A 251 -14.27 -19.46 -9.17
CA GLN A 251 -14.41 -18.98 -10.55
C GLN A 251 -13.16 -18.20 -11.02
N VAL A 252 -12.59 -17.37 -10.16
CA VAL A 252 -11.32 -16.67 -10.42
C VAL A 252 -10.21 -17.68 -10.72
N LYS A 253 -10.06 -18.69 -9.87
CA LYS A 253 -9.04 -19.74 -10.08
C LYS A 253 -9.23 -20.45 -11.42
N ALA A 254 -10.45 -20.89 -11.73
CA ALA A 254 -10.73 -21.56 -12.99
C ALA A 254 -10.43 -20.67 -14.21
N ASN A 255 -10.65 -19.37 -14.09
CA ASN A 255 -10.32 -18.43 -15.17
C ASN A 255 -8.81 -18.14 -15.24
N GLU A 256 -8.08 -18.05 -14.13
CA GLU A 256 -6.61 -17.96 -14.11
C GLU A 256 -5.97 -19.17 -14.81
N ASP A 257 -6.44 -20.38 -14.52
CA ASP A 257 -5.97 -21.62 -15.16
C ASP A 257 -6.19 -21.59 -16.69
N ARG A 258 -7.31 -20.99 -17.15
CA ARG A 258 -7.58 -20.81 -18.60
C ARG A 258 -6.68 -19.76 -19.23
N ILE A 259 -6.39 -18.67 -18.51
CA ILE A 259 -5.47 -17.62 -18.98
C ILE A 259 -4.08 -18.19 -19.21
N ASP A 260 -3.59 -19.01 -18.28
CA ASP A 260 -2.25 -19.61 -18.39
C ASP A 260 -2.10 -20.50 -19.65
N GLN A 261 -3.18 -21.14 -20.11
CA GLN A 261 -3.18 -21.92 -21.37
C GLN A 261 -3.07 -21.05 -22.63
N ILE A 262 -3.62 -19.84 -22.60
CA ILE A 262 -3.64 -18.93 -23.75
C ILE A 262 -2.43 -17.99 -23.72
N LEU A 263 -1.85 -17.75 -22.54
CA LEU A 263 -0.72 -16.85 -22.33
C LEU A 263 0.50 -17.22 -23.21
N GLU A 264 0.71 -18.50 -23.52
CA GLU A 264 1.76 -18.94 -24.44
C GLU A 264 1.62 -18.41 -25.88
N GLN A 265 0.42 -17.96 -26.25
CA GLN A 265 0.12 -17.35 -27.56
C GLN A 265 0.42 -15.84 -27.59
N TYR A 266 0.97 -15.28 -26.52
CA TYR A 266 1.22 -13.84 -26.39
C TYR A 266 2.69 -13.54 -26.18
N THR A 267 3.12 -12.45 -26.81
CA THR A 267 4.38 -11.76 -26.51
C THR A 267 4.05 -10.35 -26.03
N TYR A 268 4.91 -9.83 -25.17
CA TYR A 268 4.73 -8.52 -24.57
C TYR A 268 6.05 -7.96 -24.05
N THR A 269 6.06 -6.67 -23.77
CA THR A 269 7.20 -5.99 -23.17
C THR A 269 7.01 -5.87 -21.65
N GLU A 270 8.11 -5.97 -20.92
CA GLU A 270 8.19 -5.72 -19.48
C GLU A 270 9.29 -4.71 -19.24
N SER A 271 8.95 -3.52 -18.77
CA SER A 271 9.92 -2.47 -18.39
C SER A 271 10.00 -2.39 -16.88
N ILE A 272 11.20 -2.61 -16.34
CA ILE A 272 11.51 -2.58 -14.92
C ILE A 272 12.28 -1.30 -14.62
N THR A 273 11.72 -0.45 -13.76
CA THR A 273 12.39 0.74 -13.23
C THR A 273 12.76 0.54 -11.77
N LYS A 274 14.06 0.50 -11.48
CA LYS A 274 14.59 0.50 -10.11
C LYS A 274 14.74 1.94 -9.65
N ARG A 275 14.21 2.27 -8.49
CA ARG A 275 14.18 3.62 -7.95
C ARG A 275 14.98 3.72 -6.65
N LYS A 276 15.50 4.91 -6.35
CA LYS A 276 16.12 5.25 -5.06
C LYS A 276 15.37 6.43 -4.46
N ILE A 277 15.28 6.43 -3.13
CA ILE A 277 14.80 7.60 -2.38
C ILE A 277 16.04 8.42 -2.03
N ASP A 278 16.07 9.69 -2.42
CA ASP A 278 17.17 10.60 -2.10
C ASP A 278 17.09 11.10 -0.65
N SER A 279 18.06 11.91 -0.23
CA SER A 279 18.11 12.46 1.13
C SER A 279 16.96 13.41 1.46
N LYS A 280 16.22 13.90 0.46
CA LYS A 280 15.04 14.75 0.61
C LYS A 280 13.73 13.94 0.60
N GLY A 281 13.82 12.62 0.50
CA GLY A 281 12.65 11.75 0.40
C GLY A 281 12.06 11.65 -1.01
N GLN A 282 12.71 12.22 -2.04
CA GLN A 282 12.21 12.16 -3.41
C GLN A 282 12.63 10.86 -4.09
N ILE A 283 11.71 10.28 -4.84
CA ILE A 283 11.95 9.06 -5.61
C ILE A 283 12.61 9.46 -6.94
N THR A 284 13.80 8.91 -7.20
CA THR A 284 14.54 9.10 -8.45
C THR A 284 14.80 7.76 -9.11
N GLU A 285 14.80 7.72 -10.45
CA GLU A 285 15.21 6.53 -11.18
C GLU A 285 16.70 6.27 -10.95
N LYS A 286 17.04 5.00 -10.73
CA LYS A 286 18.43 4.54 -10.60
C LYS A 286 18.87 3.78 -11.85
N GLU A 287 18.01 2.91 -12.36
CA GLU A 287 18.28 2.03 -13.49
C GLU A 287 16.94 1.58 -14.07
N SER A 288 16.86 1.44 -15.40
CA SER A 288 15.75 0.76 -16.06
C SER A 288 16.25 -0.34 -17.00
N GLU A 289 15.47 -1.42 -17.09
CA GLU A 289 15.74 -2.57 -17.96
C GLU A 289 14.42 -2.93 -18.66
N SER A 290 14.41 -3.02 -19.99
CA SER A 290 13.23 -3.50 -20.73
C SER A 290 13.49 -4.86 -21.35
N TYR A 291 12.49 -5.72 -21.27
CA TYR A 291 12.54 -7.09 -21.74
C TYR A 291 11.42 -7.38 -22.73
N GLU A 292 11.73 -8.17 -23.76
CA GLU A 292 10.74 -8.87 -24.58
C GLU A 292 10.44 -10.24 -23.94
N LEU A 293 9.16 -10.53 -23.75
CA LEU A 293 8.69 -11.75 -23.12
C LEU A 293 8.02 -12.66 -24.15
N THR A 294 8.44 -13.92 -24.15
CA THR A 294 7.87 -15.01 -24.94
C THR A 294 7.72 -16.26 -24.07
N PHE A 295 7.14 -17.33 -24.60
CA PHE A 295 6.95 -18.59 -23.87
C PHE A 295 7.47 -19.77 -24.67
N TYR A 296 8.04 -20.74 -23.97
CA TYR A 296 8.48 -22.02 -24.53
C TYR A 296 8.06 -23.17 -23.62
N LYS A 297 7.14 -24.02 -24.09
CA LYS A 297 6.56 -25.16 -23.33
C LYS A 297 6.05 -24.73 -21.94
N GLY A 298 5.24 -23.66 -21.89
CA GLY A 298 4.74 -23.06 -20.64
C GLY A 298 5.73 -22.20 -19.86
N ASN A 299 7.02 -22.23 -20.19
CA ASN A 299 8.03 -21.49 -19.44
C ASN A 299 8.24 -20.10 -20.06
N ARG A 300 8.22 -19.06 -19.22
CA ARG A 300 8.52 -17.69 -19.64
C ARG A 300 9.98 -17.53 -20.04
N ILE A 301 10.22 -17.02 -21.25
CA ILE A 301 11.52 -16.62 -21.77
C ILE A 301 11.58 -15.09 -21.77
N ARG A 302 12.65 -14.53 -21.20
CA ARG A 302 12.88 -13.08 -21.11
C ARG A 302 14.14 -12.75 -21.89
N ARG A 303 14.04 -11.86 -22.88
CA ARG A 303 15.17 -11.29 -23.60
C ARG A 303 15.33 -9.84 -23.16
N LEU A 304 16.47 -9.46 -22.61
CA LEU A 304 16.75 -8.04 -22.38
C LEU A 304 16.92 -7.34 -23.74
N VAL A 305 16.26 -6.20 -23.94
CA VAL A 305 16.30 -5.44 -25.20
C VAL A 305 16.83 -4.02 -25.02
N SER A 306 16.74 -3.45 -23.81
CA SER A 306 17.34 -2.15 -23.52
C SER A 306 17.71 -1.99 -22.05
N LYS A 307 18.71 -1.13 -21.79
CA LYS A 307 19.09 -0.65 -20.46
C LYS A 307 19.10 0.87 -20.46
N ASN A 308 18.44 1.49 -19.48
CA ASN A 308 18.33 2.94 -19.34
C ASN A 308 17.83 3.62 -20.62
N GLY A 309 16.89 2.97 -21.32
CA GLY A 309 16.35 3.42 -22.62
C GLY A 309 17.28 3.23 -23.82
N ILE A 310 18.50 2.75 -23.62
CA ILE A 310 19.49 2.53 -24.69
C ILE A 310 19.43 1.05 -25.11
N GLN A 311 19.35 0.80 -26.41
CA GLN A 311 19.40 -0.54 -26.98
C GLN A 311 20.72 -1.25 -26.63
N LEU A 312 20.68 -2.58 -26.58
CA LEU A 312 21.87 -3.35 -26.29
C LEU A 312 22.93 -3.22 -27.39
N SER A 313 24.19 -3.33 -27.01
CA SER A 313 25.27 -3.48 -27.99
C SER A 313 25.21 -4.85 -28.67
N PRO A 314 25.73 -5.03 -29.89
CA PRO A 314 25.75 -6.35 -30.55
C PRO A 314 26.39 -7.46 -29.70
N GLY A 315 27.40 -7.12 -28.88
CA GLY A 315 28.04 -8.05 -27.96
C GLY A 315 27.12 -8.47 -26.81
N ASP A 316 26.35 -7.54 -26.25
CA ASP A 316 25.37 -7.82 -25.21
C ASP A 316 24.18 -8.63 -25.75
N GLU A 317 23.71 -8.34 -26.97
CA GLU A 317 22.67 -9.12 -27.65
C GLU A 317 23.08 -10.57 -27.89
N ALA A 318 24.33 -10.80 -28.32
CA ALA A 318 24.88 -12.15 -28.45
C ALA A 318 24.96 -12.85 -27.07
N GLY A 319 25.28 -12.11 -26.02
CA GLY A 319 25.25 -12.58 -24.64
C GLY A 319 23.86 -13.01 -24.17
N GLU A 320 22.83 -12.20 -24.44
CA GLU A 320 21.44 -12.52 -24.13
C GLU A 320 20.95 -13.74 -24.93
N THR A 321 21.33 -13.85 -26.20
CA THR A 321 20.99 -15.01 -27.04
C THR A 321 21.53 -16.31 -26.43
N ARG A 322 22.80 -16.33 -26.01
CA ARG A 322 23.40 -17.50 -25.33
C ARG A 322 22.69 -17.85 -24.02
N LYS A 323 22.23 -16.85 -23.25
CA LYS A 323 21.45 -17.08 -22.01
C LYS A 323 20.09 -17.73 -22.32
N ILE A 324 19.41 -17.25 -23.35
CA ILE A 324 18.13 -17.81 -23.81
C ILE A 324 18.30 -19.25 -24.28
N GLU A 325 19.28 -19.54 -25.14
CA GLU A 325 19.56 -20.90 -25.58
C GLU A 325 19.85 -21.85 -24.41
N LYS A 326 20.64 -21.40 -23.43
CA LYS A 326 20.90 -22.17 -22.20
C LYS A 326 19.60 -22.45 -21.46
N ARG A 327 18.72 -21.45 -21.33
CA ARG A 327 17.42 -21.60 -20.67
C ARG A 327 16.53 -22.60 -21.40
N ILE A 328 16.48 -22.56 -22.72
CA ILE A 328 15.73 -23.52 -23.55
C ILE A 328 16.24 -24.93 -23.32
N ARG A 329 17.57 -25.15 -23.35
CA ARG A 329 18.16 -26.47 -23.06
C ARG A 329 17.83 -26.98 -21.65
N GLU A 330 17.81 -26.10 -20.65
CA GLU A 330 17.40 -26.45 -19.29
C GLU A 330 15.93 -26.89 -19.23
N ILE A 331 15.03 -26.18 -19.93
CA ILE A 331 13.61 -26.52 -20.03
C ILE A 331 13.45 -27.89 -20.70
N GLU A 332 14.13 -28.14 -21.82
CA GLU A 332 14.06 -29.41 -22.52
C GLU A 332 14.55 -30.57 -21.66
N LYS A 333 15.65 -30.38 -20.94
CA LYS A 333 16.17 -31.38 -20.01
C LYS A 333 15.16 -31.69 -18.89
N LYS A 334 14.53 -30.66 -18.32
CA LYS A 334 13.49 -30.84 -17.27
C LYS A 334 12.25 -31.55 -17.80
N GLU A 335 11.78 -31.20 -18.98
CA GLU A 335 10.61 -31.87 -19.59
C GLU A 335 10.92 -33.33 -19.93
N ALA A 336 12.11 -33.63 -20.47
CA ALA A 336 12.54 -35.01 -20.71
C ALA A 336 12.66 -35.82 -19.40
N GLU A 337 13.17 -35.22 -18.32
CA GLU A 337 13.22 -35.87 -17.01
C GLU A 337 11.82 -36.12 -16.44
N LYS A 338 10.88 -35.18 -16.61
CA LYS A 338 9.49 -35.35 -16.19
C LYS A 338 8.79 -36.42 -17.00
N GLU A 339 8.96 -36.46 -18.32
CA GLU A 339 8.41 -37.54 -19.14
C GLU A 339 9.00 -38.90 -18.74
N ARG A 340 10.29 -38.96 -18.44
CA ARG A 340 10.94 -40.18 -17.93
C ARG A 340 10.34 -40.61 -16.59
N LYS A 341 10.19 -39.69 -15.63
CA LYS A 341 9.56 -39.96 -14.32
C LYS A 341 8.10 -40.37 -14.47
N ALA A 342 7.32 -39.67 -15.29
CA ALA A 342 5.93 -39.99 -15.56
C ALA A 342 5.78 -41.36 -16.25
N ARG A 343 6.71 -41.73 -17.14
CA ARG A 343 6.77 -43.10 -17.70
C ARG A 343 7.10 -44.14 -16.64
N GLN A 344 8.02 -43.84 -15.72
CA GLN A 344 8.37 -44.72 -14.59
C GLN A 344 7.25 -44.83 -13.54
N GLU A 345 6.47 -43.77 -13.32
CA GLU A 345 5.33 -43.72 -12.39
C GLU A 345 4.05 -44.31 -13.03
N ARG A 346 3.96 -44.38 -14.36
CA ARG A 346 2.90 -45.16 -15.04
C ARG A 346 3.01 -46.67 -14.78
N ASP A 347 4.15 -47.15 -14.27
CA ASP A 347 4.36 -48.54 -13.83
C ASP A 347 4.12 -48.75 -12.32
N VAL A 348 3.92 -47.69 -11.53
CA VAL A 348 3.50 -47.78 -10.12
C VAL A 348 2.60 -46.59 -9.79
N ALA A 349 1.29 -46.85 -9.76
CA ALA A 349 0.31 -45.82 -9.43
C ALA A 349 0.51 -45.29 -8.01
N GLN A 350 0.94 -44.02 -7.88
CA GLN A 350 0.43 -43.13 -6.83
C GLN A 350 0.75 -41.66 -7.09
N GLN A 351 -0.28 -40.86 -6.83
CA GLN A 351 -0.34 -39.40 -6.94
C GLN A 351 0.75 -38.72 -6.10
N THR A 352 1.46 -37.76 -6.70
CA THR A 352 2.08 -36.67 -5.93
C THR A 352 1.69 -35.32 -6.52
N THR A 353 0.83 -34.61 -5.78
CA THR A 353 0.61 -33.17 -5.94
C THR A 353 1.84 -32.43 -5.44
N GLY A 354 2.78 -32.15 -6.35
CA GLY A 354 3.96 -31.33 -6.06
C GLY A 354 3.64 -29.85 -5.84
N ASN A 355 4.57 -29.12 -5.23
CA ASN A 355 4.50 -27.66 -5.12
C ASN A 355 4.49 -26.99 -6.51
N PRO A 356 3.83 -25.82 -6.67
CA PRO A 356 3.94 -25.03 -7.89
C PRO A 356 5.41 -24.73 -8.20
N ASP A 357 5.84 -25.05 -9.42
CA ASP A 357 7.20 -24.80 -9.90
C ASP A 357 7.28 -23.34 -10.40
N PRO A 358 7.95 -22.41 -9.68
CA PRO A 358 8.02 -21.00 -10.07
C PRO A 358 8.73 -20.79 -11.42
N GLU A 359 9.43 -21.81 -11.94
CA GLU A 359 10.06 -21.78 -13.25
C GLU A 359 9.12 -22.14 -14.41
N ARG A 360 8.03 -22.86 -14.14
CA ARG A 360 7.07 -23.33 -15.16
C ARG A 360 6.08 -22.26 -15.63
N GLY A 361 6.23 -21.02 -15.18
CA GLY A 361 5.23 -19.98 -15.42
C GLY A 361 3.90 -20.19 -14.66
N GLN A 362 3.73 -21.32 -13.95
CA GLN A 362 2.58 -21.57 -13.08
C GLN A 362 2.53 -20.49 -12.00
N ARG A 363 1.60 -19.56 -12.16
CA ARG A 363 1.34 -18.53 -11.16
C ARG A 363 0.84 -19.21 -9.90
N ILE A 364 1.33 -18.79 -8.72
CA ILE A 364 0.59 -19.07 -7.49
C ILE A 364 -0.74 -18.34 -7.69
N SER A 365 -1.83 -19.09 -7.87
CA SER A 365 -3.14 -18.48 -8.12
C SER A 365 -3.48 -17.57 -6.95
N ILE A 366 -4.22 -16.50 -7.20
CA ILE A 366 -4.59 -15.58 -6.13
C ILE A 366 -5.51 -16.30 -5.12
N ALA A 367 -6.28 -17.28 -5.59
CA ALA A 367 -7.01 -18.20 -4.71
C ALA A 367 -6.08 -19.00 -3.78
N ASP A 368 -4.92 -19.49 -4.24
CA ASP A 368 -3.95 -20.21 -3.40
C ASP A 368 -3.33 -19.29 -2.34
N VAL A 369 -3.08 -18.02 -2.70
CA VAL A 369 -2.59 -16.99 -1.77
C VAL A 369 -3.60 -16.74 -0.65
N LEU A 370 -4.88 -16.61 -1.01
CA LEU A 370 -5.95 -16.23 -0.10
C LEU A 370 -6.43 -17.36 0.82
N ARG A 371 -6.02 -18.62 0.62
CA ARG A 371 -6.37 -19.73 1.54
C ARG A 371 -5.91 -19.50 2.98
N ALA A 372 -4.81 -18.78 3.16
CA ALA A 372 -4.25 -18.45 4.46
C ALA A 372 -4.83 -17.15 5.05
N SER A 373 -5.92 -16.64 4.47
CA SER A 373 -6.47 -15.32 4.79
C SER A 373 -7.93 -15.39 5.25
N SER A 374 -8.26 -14.55 6.24
CA SER A 374 -9.64 -14.14 6.50
C SER A 374 -10.03 -13.10 5.46
N LEU A 375 -11.22 -13.24 4.86
CA LEU A 375 -11.75 -12.32 3.87
C LEU A 375 -12.87 -11.48 4.51
N VAL A 376 -12.76 -10.16 4.46
CA VAL A 376 -13.63 -9.23 5.19
C VAL A 376 -14.00 -8.00 4.35
N ASN A 377 -14.98 -7.22 4.81
CA ASN A 377 -15.45 -5.98 4.17
C ASN A 377 -15.82 -6.13 2.68
N PRO A 378 -16.58 -7.16 2.25
CA PRO A 378 -16.92 -7.31 0.84
C PRO A 378 -17.82 -6.16 0.39
N ARG A 379 -17.58 -5.64 -0.82
CA ARG A 379 -18.21 -4.40 -1.32
C ARG A 379 -18.14 -4.32 -2.85
N ARG A 380 -18.93 -3.41 -3.41
CA ARG A 380 -18.90 -3.05 -4.85
C ARG A 380 -18.12 -1.75 -5.00
N GLU A 381 -17.20 -1.73 -5.96
CA GLU A 381 -16.50 -0.51 -6.38
C GLU A 381 -16.46 -0.44 -7.91
N ARG A 382 -15.94 0.67 -8.44
CA ARG A 382 -15.55 0.77 -9.85
C ARG A 382 -14.05 0.91 -9.95
N PHE A 383 -13.44 0.16 -10.85
CA PHE A 383 -12.02 0.22 -11.15
C PHE A 383 -11.82 0.31 -12.66
N ARG A 384 -11.19 1.40 -13.13
CA ARG A 384 -10.96 1.69 -14.55
C ARG A 384 -12.22 1.53 -15.42
N GLY A 385 -13.35 2.04 -14.93
CA GLY A 385 -14.65 2.01 -15.63
C GLY A 385 -15.39 0.67 -15.55
N ARG A 386 -14.83 -0.36 -14.92
CA ARG A 386 -15.45 -1.68 -14.76
C ARG A 386 -15.96 -1.89 -13.34
N ASP A 387 -17.06 -2.62 -13.21
CA ASP A 387 -17.59 -3.00 -11.91
C ASP A 387 -16.76 -4.13 -11.31
N VAL A 388 -16.40 -3.97 -10.04
CA VAL A 388 -15.55 -4.91 -9.33
C VAL A 388 -16.13 -5.24 -7.96
N ILE A 389 -15.93 -6.48 -7.54
CA ILE A 389 -16.15 -6.93 -6.18
C ILE A 389 -14.83 -6.80 -5.44
N VAL A 390 -14.85 -6.07 -4.34
CA VAL A 390 -13.68 -5.80 -3.52
C VAL A 390 -13.87 -6.44 -2.17
N PHE A 391 -12.81 -7.01 -1.62
CA PHE A 391 -12.77 -7.44 -0.24
C PHE A 391 -11.35 -7.28 0.29
N ASP A 392 -11.26 -7.13 1.61
CA ASP A 392 -9.99 -7.10 2.29
C ASP A 392 -9.58 -8.52 2.65
N PHE A 393 -8.28 -8.76 2.69
CA PHE A 393 -7.71 -9.99 3.22
C PHE A 393 -6.75 -9.66 4.36
N GLU A 394 -6.77 -10.49 5.40
CA GLU A 394 -5.87 -10.41 6.55
C GLU A 394 -5.45 -11.82 6.97
N PRO A 395 -4.32 -12.00 7.69
CA PRO A 395 -3.90 -13.32 8.14
C PRO A 395 -5.00 -14.07 8.89
N LEU A 396 -5.27 -15.31 8.48
CA LEU A 396 -6.21 -16.19 9.17
C LEU A 396 -5.61 -16.68 10.50
N PRO A 397 -6.18 -16.30 11.66
CA PRO A 397 -5.62 -16.71 12.95
C PRO A 397 -5.61 -18.23 13.12
N GLY A 398 -4.48 -18.78 13.57
CA GLY A 398 -4.34 -20.22 13.81
C GLY A 398 -4.13 -21.09 12.56
N TYR A 399 -4.11 -20.50 11.36
CA TYR A 399 -3.77 -21.22 10.14
C TYR A 399 -2.35 -21.78 10.21
N LYS A 400 -2.15 -23.02 9.75
CA LYS A 400 -0.86 -23.70 9.72
C LYS A 400 -0.38 -23.85 8.27
N PRO A 401 0.50 -22.94 7.78
CA PRO A 401 1.04 -23.01 6.44
C PRO A 401 1.75 -24.34 6.18
N GLN A 402 1.43 -24.97 5.06
CA GLN A 402 2.08 -26.18 4.57
C GLN A 402 3.22 -25.85 3.60
N LYS A 403 3.11 -24.74 2.89
CA LYS A 403 4.07 -24.30 1.87
C LYS A 403 4.73 -22.98 2.25
N ASP A 404 5.93 -22.74 1.76
CA ASP A 404 6.69 -21.53 2.12
C ASP A 404 6.03 -20.23 1.64
N TYR A 405 5.37 -20.25 0.47
CA TYR A 405 4.61 -19.10 0.01
C TYR A 405 3.43 -18.79 0.94
N GLU A 406 2.77 -19.81 1.51
CA GLU A 406 1.68 -19.63 2.48
C GLU A 406 2.20 -18.99 3.78
N LYS A 407 3.44 -19.28 4.20
CA LYS A 407 4.06 -18.61 5.36
C LYS A 407 4.28 -17.11 5.10
N PHE A 408 4.60 -16.74 3.86
CA PHE A 408 4.77 -15.34 3.48
C PHE A 408 3.41 -14.63 3.39
N PHE A 409 2.46 -15.17 2.62
CA PHE A 409 1.15 -14.57 2.41
C PHE A 409 0.26 -14.60 3.67
N GLY A 410 0.45 -15.58 4.55
CA GLY A 410 -0.13 -15.61 5.89
C GLY A 410 0.35 -14.48 6.81
N LYS A 411 1.22 -13.58 6.36
CA LYS A 411 1.63 -12.35 7.06
C LYS A 411 1.28 -11.06 6.31
N THR A 412 0.53 -11.18 5.23
CA THR A 412 0.10 -10.04 4.42
C THR A 412 -1.35 -9.69 4.70
N ALA A 413 -1.65 -8.39 4.61
CA ALA A 413 -3.01 -7.89 4.56
C ALA A 413 -3.14 -6.89 3.41
N GLY A 414 -4.35 -6.67 2.93
CA GLY A 414 -4.57 -5.82 1.77
C GLY A 414 -5.99 -5.89 1.24
N ALA A 415 -6.16 -5.43 0.01
CA ALA A 415 -7.42 -5.49 -0.72
C ALA A 415 -7.22 -6.09 -2.11
N ILE A 416 -8.26 -6.73 -2.62
CA ILE A 416 -8.30 -7.32 -3.94
C ILE A 416 -9.57 -6.86 -4.65
N TRP A 417 -9.43 -6.51 -5.93
CA TRP A 417 -10.52 -6.09 -6.82
C TRP A 417 -10.68 -7.17 -7.89
N VAL A 418 -11.83 -7.84 -7.85
CA VAL A 418 -12.20 -8.88 -8.81
C VAL A 418 -13.22 -8.30 -9.78
N ASP A 419 -12.93 -8.36 -11.08
CA ASP A 419 -13.85 -7.98 -12.13
C ASP A 419 -15.17 -8.74 -12.02
N ALA A 420 -16.27 -8.00 -11.87
CA ALA A 420 -17.57 -8.59 -11.62
C ALA A 420 -18.11 -9.36 -12.84
N SER A 421 -17.64 -9.07 -14.06
CA SER A 421 -18.09 -9.75 -15.27
C SER A 421 -17.21 -10.98 -15.55
N ASP A 422 -15.91 -10.75 -15.72
CA ASP A 422 -14.95 -11.74 -16.17
C ASP A 422 -14.42 -12.62 -15.04
N LYS A 423 -14.74 -12.31 -13.78
CA LYS A 423 -14.28 -13.05 -12.58
C LYS A 423 -12.76 -13.19 -12.61
N GLN A 424 -12.08 -12.07 -12.80
CA GLN A 424 -10.63 -11.98 -12.93
C GLN A 424 -10.08 -10.92 -11.98
N VAL A 425 -8.89 -11.11 -11.45
CA VAL A 425 -8.31 -10.11 -10.55
C VAL A 425 -7.83 -8.91 -11.36
N ALA A 426 -8.53 -7.79 -11.22
CA ALA A 426 -8.17 -6.54 -11.87
C ALA A 426 -7.06 -5.81 -11.10
N ARG A 427 -7.06 -5.91 -9.77
CA ARG A 427 -6.03 -5.32 -8.91
C ARG A 427 -5.86 -6.12 -7.63
N VAL A 428 -4.63 -6.18 -7.14
CA VAL A 428 -4.33 -6.55 -5.75
C VAL A 428 -3.34 -5.54 -5.18
N GLU A 429 -3.60 -5.13 -3.95
CA GLU A 429 -2.65 -4.35 -3.18
C GLU A 429 -2.47 -5.00 -1.81
N ALA A 430 -1.22 -5.38 -1.51
CA ALA A 430 -0.84 -6.11 -0.33
C ALA A 430 0.25 -5.37 0.44
N ARG A 431 0.25 -5.54 1.76
CA ARG A 431 1.33 -5.12 2.63
C ARG A 431 1.70 -6.22 3.61
N LEU A 432 2.97 -6.31 3.93
CA LEU A 432 3.50 -7.19 4.95
C LEU A 432 3.24 -6.56 6.34
N ILE A 433 2.37 -7.17 7.15
CA ILE A 433 1.98 -6.64 8.47
C ILE A 433 2.79 -7.24 9.63
N ASP A 434 3.60 -8.26 9.36
CA ASP A 434 4.61 -8.78 10.29
C ASP A 434 5.86 -9.19 9.51
N SER A 435 7.03 -9.02 10.13
CA SER A 435 8.32 -9.39 9.55
C SER A 435 8.34 -10.85 9.06
N TYR A 436 8.95 -11.07 7.88
CA TYR A 436 9.13 -12.40 7.32
C TYR A 436 10.62 -12.79 7.40
N LYS A 437 10.91 -13.91 8.06
CA LYS A 437 12.28 -14.37 8.35
C LYS A 437 12.60 -15.59 7.50
N VAL A 438 13.57 -15.45 6.60
CA VAL A 438 14.11 -16.56 5.81
C VAL A 438 15.20 -17.25 6.62
N ALA A 439 15.11 -18.57 6.77
CA ALA A 439 16.02 -19.37 7.61
C ALA A 439 16.20 -18.78 9.03
N GLY A 440 15.09 -18.44 9.69
CA GLY A 440 15.10 -17.84 11.04
C GLY A 440 15.63 -16.39 11.08
N GLY A 441 15.95 -15.79 9.93
CA GLY A 441 16.55 -14.45 9.82
C GLY A 441 18.06 -14.46 9.65
N LEU A 442 18.69 -15.64 9.61
CA LEU A 442 20.13 -15.78 9.39
C LEU A 442 20.53 -15.38 7.97
N LEU A 443 19.73 -15.77 6.97
CA LEU A 443 19.98 -15.42 5.57
C LEU A 443 19.38 -14.07 5.21
N ALA A 444 18.09 -13.88 5.47
CA ALA A 444 17.39 -12.65 5.17
C ALA A 444 16.18 -12.42 6.08
N SER A 445 15.84 -11.15 6.31
CA SER A 445 14.54 -10.76 6.86
C SER A 445 13.92 -9.60 6.08
N LEU A 446 12.68 -9.80 5.66
CA LEU A 446 11.83 -8.73 5.14
C LEU A 446 11.17 -8.02 6.32
N ARG A 447 11.31 -6.69 6.34
CA ARG A 447 10.72 -5.84 7.38
C ARG A 447 9.24 -5.65 7.13
N GLU A 448 8.48 -5.49 8.21
CA GLU A 448 7.10 -4.99 8.17
C GLU A 448 7.02 -3.71 7.32
N GLY A 449 5.91 -3.56 6.60
CA GLY A 449 5.64 -2.40 5.75
C GLY A 449 6.08 -2.57 4.30
N ALA A 450 6.61 -3.74 3.91
CA ALA A 450 6.76 -4.07 2.49
C ALA A 450 5.39 -3.99 1.79
N THR A 451 5.34 -3.42 0.58
CA THR A 451 4.12 -3.25 -0.21
C THR A 451 4.27 -3.84 -1.60
N PHE A 452 3.17 -4.39 -2.10
CA PHE A 452 3.07 -5.03 -3.41
C PHE A 452 1.77 -4.55 -4.06
N VAL A 453 1.86 -4.06 -5.28
CA VAL A 453 0.70 -3.75 -6.12
C VAL A 453 0.83 -4.56 -7.39
N LEU A 454 -0.25 -5.15 -7.86
CA LEU A 454 -0.38 -5.72 -9.19
C LEU A 454 -1.71 -5.24 -9.77
N GLU A 455 -1.67 -4.70 -10.99
CA GLU A 455 -2.83 -4.34 -11.77
C GLU A 455 -2.83 -5.14 -13.07
N GLN A 456 -4.02 -5.56 -13.51
CA GLN A 456 -4.25 -6.25 -14.76
C GLN A 456 -5.37 -5.56 -15.53
N GLU A 457 -5.36 -5.70 -16.85
CA GLU A 457 -6.46 -5.26 -17.70
C GLU A 457 -6.80 -6.32 -18.75
N ARG A 458 -8.01 -6.19 -19.32
CA ARG A 458 -8.45 -7.06 -20.39
C ARG A 458 -7.83 -6.61 -21.71
N VAL A 459 -7.01 -7.46 -22.29
CA VAL A 459 -6.31 -7.25 -23.56
C VAL A 459 -7.00 -8.02 -24.68
N ASN A 460 -7.13 -7.38 -25.85
CA ASN A 460 -7.77 -7.94 -27.05
C ASN A 460 -9.16 -8.53 -26.82
N ASN A 461 -9.89 -8.02 -25.81
CA ASN A 461 -11.17 -8.57 -25.35
C ASN A 461 -11.15 -10.07 -25.01
N GLU A 462 -9.98 -10.66 -24.77
CA GLU A 462 -9.83 -12.12 -24.64
C GLU A 462 -9.18 -12.53 -23.31
N ILE A 463 -8.10 -11.86 -22.92
CA ILE A 463 -7.22 -12.32 -21.84
C ILE A 463 -6.91 -11.18 -20.87
N TRP A 464 -6.84 -11.47 -19.56
CA TRP A 464 -6.39 -10.51 -18.57
C TRP A 464 -4.89 -10.61 -18.39
N LEU A 465 -4.18 -9.50 -18.62
CA LEU A 465 -2.73 -9.44 -18.57
C LEU A 465 -2.28 -8.28 -17.66
N PRO A 466 -1.11 -8.40 -17.02
CA PRO A 466 -0.63 -7.35 -16.13
C PRO A 466 -0.43 -6.04 -16.88
N THR A 467 -0.64 -4.91 -16.22
CA THR A 467 -0.29 -3.59 -16.78
C THR A 467 0.80 -2.93 -15.94
N ARG A 468 0.78 -3.23 -14.64
CA ARG A 468 1.65 -2.60 -13.66
C ARG A 468 1.88 -3.50 -12.47
N ALA A 469 3.10 -3.51 -11.95
CA ALA A 469 3.40 -3.99 -10.62
C ALA A 469 4.33 -3.02 -9.89
N ASP A 470 4.08 -2.76 -8.61
CA ASP A 470 4.99 -1.99 -7.76
C ASP A 470 5.43 -2.83 -6.56
N ILE A 471 6.72 -2.77 -6.25
CA ILE A 471 7.34 -3.53 -5.16
C ILE A 471 8.19 -2.57 -4.34
N ASN A 472 7.82 -2.39 -3.07
CA ASN A 472 8.60 -1.61 -2.12
C ASN A 472 8.89 -2.47 -0.89
N LEU A 473 10.16 -2.80 -0.65
CA LEU A 473 10.53 -3.65 0.48
C LEU A 473 11.91 -3.31 1.04
N SER A 474 12.06 -3.52 2.34
CA SER A 474 13.33 -3.40 3.06
C SER A 474 13.78 -4.77 3.53
N VAL A 475 14.93 -5.22 3.04
CA VAL A 475 15.55 -6.51 3.39
C VAL A 475 16.77 -6.29 4.27
N LYS A 476 16.94 -7.12 5.29
CA LYS A 476 18.18 -7.24 6.03
C LYS A 476 18.83 -8.58 5.70
N VAL A 477 20.03 -8.57 5.13
CA VAL A 477 20.77 -9.76 4.68
C VAL A 477 21.92 -10.06 5.63
N LEU A 478 22.09 -11.34 5.99
CA LEU A 478 23.13 -11.82 6.91
C LEU A 478 23.26 -11.00 8.20
N LEU A 479 22.12 -10.53 8.75
CA LEU A 479 22.03 -9.70 9.96
C LEU A 479 22.78 -8.35 9.95
N ILE A 480 23.44 -7.97 8.86
CA ILE A 480 24.34 -6.79 8.86
C ILE A 480 23.97 -5.82 7.73
N LYS A 481 23.65 -6.32 6.53
CA LYS A 481 23.46 -5.47 5.33
C LYS A 481 21.98 -5.14 5.11
N GLY A 482 21.61 -3.86 5.17
CA GLY A 482 20.30 -3.38 4.76
C GLY A 482 20.24 -3.14 3.25
N ILE A 483 19.21 -3.64 2.59
CA ILE A 483 18.92 -3.41 1.17
C ILE A 483 17.49 -2.87 1.08
N SER A 484 17.33 -1.70 0.46
CA SER A 484 16.02 -1.18 0.08
C SER A 484 15.77 -1.47 -1.39
N VAL A 485 14.64 -2.09 -1.70
CA VAL A 485 14.18 -2.34 -3.06
C VAL A 485 12.93 -1.49 -3.27
N ASN A 486 13.01 -0.61 -4.26
CA ASN A 486 11.87 0.14 -4.77
C ASN A 486 11.87 -0.08 -6.28
N GLN A 487 10.85 -0.76 -6.77
CA GLN A 487 10.76 -1.16 -8.17
C GLN A 487 9.35 -0.95 -8.66
N SER A 488 9.25 -0.50 -9.90
CA SER A 488 8.02 -0.49 -10.66
C SER A 488 8.24 -1.23 -11.95
N ILE A 489 7.21 -1.96 -12.35
CA ILE A 489 7.21 -2.79 -13.54
C ILE A 489 5.99 -2.37 -14.34
N THR A 490 6.19 -2.01 -15.59
CA THR A 490 5.10 -1.75 -16.54
C THR A 490 5.14 -2.82 -17.62
N TYR A 491 3.96 -3.17 -18.11
CA TYR A 491 3.80 -4.19 -19.14
C TYR A 491 3.02 -3.60 -20.31
N GLY A 492 3.35 -3.99 -21.53
CA GLY A 492 2.74 -3.42 -22.73
C GLY A 492 3.04 -4.21 -24.00
N ASP A 493 2.73 -3.59 -25.14
CA ASP A 493 2.98 -4.12 -26.49
C ASP A 493 2.48 -5.56 -26.70
N TYR A 494 1.33 -5.88 -26.11
CA TYR A 494 0.72 -7.19 -26.20
C TYR A 494 0.39 -7.56 -27.63
N LYS A 495 1.00 -8.64 -28.13
CA LYS A 495 0.73 -9.20 -29.45
C LYS A 495 0.40 -10.67 -29.33
N ARG A 496 -0.74 -11.06 -29.90
CA ARG A 496 -1.10 -12.46 -30.08
C ARG A 496 -0.38 -13.00 -31.31
N PHE A 497 0.20 -14.19 -31.23
CA PHE A 497 0.84 -14.86 -32.36
C PHE A 497 0.34 -16.30 -32.50
N ASN A 498 0.42 -16.85 -33.71
CA ASN A 498 0.16 -18.26 -33.94
C ASN A 498 1.42 -19.06 -33.56
N VAL A 499 1.31 -19.84 -32.48
CA VAL A 499 2.41 -20.54 -31.81
C VAL A 499 3.14 -21.52 -32.74
N ASP A 500 2.45 -22.10 -33.73
CA ASP A 500 3.05 -23.10 -34.62
C ASP A 500 4.04 -22.48 -35.62
N ALA A 501 3.78 -21.25 -36.09
CA ALA A 501 4.65 -20.56 -37.05
C ALA A 501 5.94 -19.98 -36.41
N GLU A 502 5.92 -19.65 -35.11
CA GLU A 502 7.06 -19.10 -34.37
C GLU A 502 7.93 -20.18 -33.71
N LYS A 503 7.33 -21.31 -33.30
CA LYS A 503 8.09 -22.50 -32.82
C LYS A 503 9.09 -23.03 -33.85
N GLU A 504 8.83 -22.84 -35.14
CA GLU A 504 9.82 -23.13 -36.20
C GLU A 504 10.97 -22.10 -36.22
N LYS A 505 10.70 -20.81 -35.99
CA LYS A 505 11.74 -19.77 -35.98
C LYS A 505 12.67 -19.88 -34.77
N LEU A 506 12.17 -20.28 -33.60
CA LEU A 506 12.99 -20.52 -32.41
C LEU A 506 13.86 -21.79 -32.51
N LYS A 507 13.52 -22.72 -33.42
CA LYS A 507 14.33 -23.92 -33.71
C LYS A 507 15.44 -23.67 -34.72
N ASN A 508 15.35 -22.61 -35.50
CA ASN A 508 16.38 -22.25 -36.47
C ASN A 508 17.34 -21.25 -35.81
N PRO A 509 18.58 -21.65 -35.47
CA PRO A 509 19.61 -20.65 -35.19
C PRO A 509 19.70 -19.76 -36.43
N ILE A 510 19.78 -18.44 -36.24
CA ILE A 510 20.04 -17.51 -37.34
C ILE A 510 21.39 -17.91 -37.95
N SER A 511 21.35 -18.67 -39.04
CA SER A 511 22.48 -18.91 -39.92
C SER A 511 22.52 -17.74 -40.89
N GLY A 512 23.62 -16.98 -40.89
CA GLY A 512 23.93 -16.10 -42.01
C GLY A 512 24.76 -14.89 -41.65
N ALA A 513 26.08 -15.05 -41.73
CA ALA A 513 26.91 -14.09 -42.46
C ALA A 513 27.98 -14.91 -43.18
N ASP A 514 27.59 -15.45 -44.34
CA ASP A 514 28.52 -15.94 -45.35
C ASP A 514 29.38 -14.77 -45.82
N GLY A 515 30.70 -14.94 -45.69
CA GLY A 515 31.66 -14.14 -46.42
C GLY A 515 31.63 -14.51 -47.89
N GLY A 516 31.44 -13.50 -48.74
CA GLY A 516 31.55 -13.64 -50.17
C GLY A 516 31.77 -12.28 -50.81
N ASN A 517 33.04 -11.85 -50.84
CA ASN A 517 33.52 -10.81 -51.75
C ASN A 517 34.10 -11.52 -52.99
N PRO A 518 34.06 -10.92 -54.19
CA PRO A 518 35.04 -9.88 -54.53
C PRO A 518 34.46 -8.50 -54.83
#